data_AF-F7V6Z4-F1
#
_entry.id   AF-F7V6Z4-F1
#
_cell.length_a   1.000
_cell.length_b   1.000
_cell.length_c   1.000
_cell.angle_alpha   90.00
_cell.angle_beta   90.00
_cell.angle_gamma   90.00
#
_symmetry.space_group_name_H-M   'P 1'
#
loop_
_entity.id
_entity.type
_entity.pdbx_description
1 polymer ?
#
loop_
_entity_poly.entity_id
_entity_poly.type
_entity_poly.pdbx_seq_one_letter_code
_entity_poly.pdbx_strand_id
1 'polypeptide(L)'
;MSDRFDIYRLMRNREKLYRFFARLFEREVDQEFYEQLKHVKFQEDLDVTSITELQDAVIRLNEYFKYDMGESLDDLAADFASTFLGAGRAEGEAAFPYESVYTSPKRIMMQDAWSEVSQLYRDKGLELGNMQDGLMEDHIAIELEYMAFLCDETCHHTEQLFGLEEQRGFLNRHLLNWIPEFCLDIKRYADTEFYRMVGQLTTGFIQFDSFLLETMISELKARSNEKRSYLVSRRTLDQIVDRLKNDYNIYGPKRVPGRYRSDGSSVIRYQELNSIDEIVNSEQSDFSPKEVYYPISQTIFRFREDSIVENLNNDPKGIIIFARPCDIEGTRRLDNMFLANGGNSDVYYERLREKVRFVLLECPESWENCCCASMGSNQTSHYSMAVSLGNQNGTDPNGGEEQKPAWVKGFIEVQVADAEFFEFFEGEEACSYEPRFIQENRKKMRVPDIDDPCMMQEINDLPFWKEYNDQCISCGGCNAVCPTCSCFETVDFLDEENSLNGQRRRVWSSCMLPEFSKTAGGHIDRPKPDKMMRFKAMHKTYDYRKRFGGSDHMCVGCGRCTTRCPEDISFIDTVNRLHDGVEAIKAERKARQEEEAAQANSWVFDSAQAARVNLQQEKTEE
;
A
#
# COMPACT_ATOMS: atom_id res chain seq x y z
N MET A 1 18.80 22.86 15.66
CA MET A 1 19.05 21.59 16.39
C MET A 1 17.87 20.72 16.02
N SER A 2 18.10 19.66 15.24
CA SER A 2 17.11 19.09 14.32
C SER A 2 16.02 18.25 15.01
N ASP A 3 14.80 18.29 14.47
CA ASP A 3 13.62 17.53 14.89
C ASP A 3 13.85 16.00 14.99
N ARG A 4 14.80 15.46 14.21
CA ARG A 4 15.21 14.05 14.30
C ARG A 4 15.77 13.68 15.68
N PHE A 5 16.37 14.66 16.38
CA PHE A 5 16.89 14.49 17.74
C PHE A 5 15.75 14.38 18.78
N ASP A 6 14.56 14.88 18.48
CA ASP A 6 13.41 14.87 19.39
C ASP A 6 12.63 13.55 19.30
N ILE A 7 12.31 13.09 18.08
CA ILE A 7 11.62 11.79 17.87
C ILE A 7 12.48 10.61 18.34
N TYR A 8 13.77 10.59 18.01
CA TYR A 8 14.66 9.52 18.47
C TYR A 8 14.70 9.44 20.00
N ARG A 9 14.83 10.59 20.68
CA ARG A 9 14.84 10.64 22.14
C ARG A 9 13.50 10.16 22.72
N LEU A 10 12.39 10.56 22.11
CA LEU A 10 11.05 10.15 22.53
C LEU A 10 10.83 8.64 22.36
N MET A 11 11.21 8.07 21.21
CA MET A 11 11.14 6.62 20.98
C MET A 11 12.00 5.83 21.97
N ARG A 12 13.23 6.27 22.23
CA ARG A 12 14.11 5.63 23.24
C ARG A 12 13.55 5.73 24.66
N ASN A 13 12.78 6.77 24.97
CA ASN A 13 12.09 6.88 26.25
C ASN A 13 10.89 5.92 26.30
N ARG A 14 10.09 5.85 25.24
CA ARG A 14 8.95 4.93 25.12
C ARG A 14 9.39 3.48 25.21
N GLU A 15 10.42 3.09 24.46
CA GLU A 15 11.06 1.77 24.54
C GLU A 15 11.39 1.38 25.99
N LYS A 16 12.07 2.27 26.73
CA LYS A 16 12.43 2.03 28.13
C LYS A 16 11.23 1.90 29.05
N LEU A 17 10.18 2.71 28.83
CA LEU A 17 8.95 2.63 29.61
C LEU A 17 8.22 1.32 29.36
N TYR A 18 8.10 0.89 28.10
CA TYR A 18 7.52 -0.41 27.76
C TYR A 18 8.27 -1.57 28.42
N ARG A 19 9.61 -1.59 28.36
CA ARG A 19 10.42 -2.60 29.06
C ARG A 19 10.27 -2.55 30.58
N PHE A 20 10.13 -1.35 31.14
CA PHE A 20 9.88 -1.18 32.57
C PHE A 20 8.55 -1.81 32.99
N PHE A 21 7.47 -1.56 32.24
CA PHE A 21 6.18 -2.19 32.49
C PHE A 21 6.20 -3.70 32.21
N ALA A 22 6.91 -4.16 31.19
CA ALA A 22 7.09 -5.59 30.92
C ALA A 22 7.70 -6.31 32.13
N ARG A 23 8.78 -5.76 32.72
CA ARG A 23 9.43 -6.35 33.91
C ARG A 23 8.51 -6.47 35.12
N LEU A 24 7.55 -5.54 35.31
CA LEU A 24 6.61 -5.58 36.44
C LEU A 24 5.66 -6.79 36.40
N PHE A 25 5.37 -7.30 35.20
CA PHE A 25 4.45 -8.43 34.98
C PHE A 25 5.18 -9.73 34.61
N GLU A 26 6.41 -9.65 34.12
CA GLU A 26 7.21 -10.82 33.74
C GLU A 26 7.40 -11.78 34.92
N ARG A 27 7.76 -11.23 36.10
CA ARG A 27 8.10 -12.01 37.30
C ARG A 27 8.02 -11.17 38.57
N GLU A 28 8.04 -11.86 39.71
CA GLU A 28 8.06 -11.28 41.04
C GLU A 28 9.12 -10.17 41.20
N VAL A 29 8.81 -9.19 42.05
CA VAL A 29 9.73 -8.11 42.40
C VAL A 29 10.83 -8.66 43.31
N ASP A 30 12.04 -8.73 42.78
CA ASP A 30 13.21 -9.15 43.55
C ASP A 30 13.85 -7.94 44.30
N GLN A 31 14.78 -8.25 45.20
CA GLN A 31 15.46 -7.23 46.00
C GLN A 31 16.20 -6.19 45.14
N GLU A 32 16.81 -6.61 44.03
CA GLU A 32 17.57 -5.71 43.17
C GLU A 32 16.63 -4.71 42.48
N PHE A 33 15.55 -5.21 41.87
CA PHE A 33 14.55 -4.40 41.21
C PHE A 33 13.82 -3.49 42.20
N TYR A 34 13.52 -3.96 43.41
CA TYR A 34 12.90 -3.14 44.45
C TYR A 34 13.78 -1.95 44.87
N GLU A 35 15.09 -2.14 45.02
CA GLU A 35 16.00 -1.03 45.30
C GLU A 35 16.11 -0.07 44.11
N GLN A 36 16.06 -0.57 42.86
CA GLN A 36 16.02 0.29 41.69
C GLN A 36 14.76 1.16 41.66
N LEU A 37 13.59 0.59 41.99
CA LEU A 37 12.29 1.30 42.01
C LEU A 37 12.29 2.50 42.96
N LYS A 38 12.96 2.40 44.13
CA LYS A 38 13.09 3.52 45.10
C LYS A 38 13.81 4.74 44.52
N HIS A 39 14.60 4.55 43.47
CA HIS A 39 15.40 5.59 42.84
C HIS A 39 14.79 6.11 41.54
N VAL A 40 13.71 5.50 41.04
CA VAL A 40 13.01 6.01 39.86
C VAL A 40 12.30 7.30 40.25
N LYS A 41 12.67 8.40 39.60
CA LYS A 41 11.99 9.70 39.73
C LYS A 41 11.16 9.97 38.50
N PHE A 42 9.86 9.86 38.62
CA PHE A 42 8.93 10.38 37.63
C PHE A 42 8.76 11.88 37.88
N GLN A 43 8.78 12.69 36.83
CA GLN A 43 8.56 14.14 36.97
C GLN A 43 7.11 14.40 37.39
N GLU A 44 6.92 15.17 38.45
CA GLU A 44 5.59 15.52 38.97
C GLU A 44 4.90 16.61 38.13
N ASP A 45 5.70 17.47 37.48
CA ASP A 45 5.25 18.52 36.56
C ASP A 45 5.16 17.98 35.11
N LEU A 46 4.34 16.95 34.91
CA LEU A 46 3.92 16.57 33.57
C LEU A 46 2.99 17.68 33.04
N ASP A 47 3.44 18.49 32.07
CA ASP A 47 2.62 19.47 31.33
C ASP A 47 1.65 18.76 30.36
N VAL A 48 0.95 17.75 30.88
CA VAL A 48 0.00 16.92 30.16
C VAL A 48 -1.38 17.32 30.68
N THR A 49 -1.92 18.37 30.07
CA THR A 49 -3.19 19.01 30.43
C THR A 49 -4.44 18.11 30.28
N SER A 50 -4.30 16.78 30.09
CA SER A 50 -5.40 15.91 29.72
C SER A 50 -5.45 14.49 30.33
N ILE A 51 -4.45 14.00 31.11
CA ILE A 51 -4.51 12.63 31.67
C ILE A 51 -4.26 12.63 33.18
N THR A 52 -5.31 12.98 33.93
CA THR A 52 -5.31 13.02 35.39
C THR A 52 -4.95 11.66 36.02
N GLU A 53 -5.31 10.54 35.39
CA GLU A 53 -5.09 9.20 35.95
C GLU A 53 -3.61 8.79 36.03
N LEU A 54 -2.79 9.15 35.03
CA LEU A 54 -1.36 8.87 35.03
C LEU A 54 -0.63 9.75 36.06
N GLN A 55 -1.00 11.03 36.13
CA GLN A 55 -0.44 11.95 37.12
C GLN A 55 -0.75 11.48 38.56
N ASP A 56 -1.99 11.08 38.82
CA ASP A 56 -2.40 10.53 40.11
C ASP A 56 -1.65 9.24 40.45
N ALA A 57 -1.37 8.39 39.46
CA ALA A 57 -0.65 7.15 39.65
C ALA A 57 0.84 7.38 39.96
N VAL A 58 1.47 8.35 39.28
CA VAL A 58 2.85 8.79 39.53
C VAL A 58 3.00 9.37 40.94
N ILE A 59 2.05 10.21 41.37
CA ILE A 59 2.04 10.77 42.72
C ILE A 59 1.99 9.64 43.77
N ARG A 60 1.08 8.68 43.59
CA ARG A 60 0.96 7.53 44.51
C ARG A 60 2.24 6.68 44.57
N LEU A 61 2.94 6.50 43.47
CA LEU A 61 4.23 5.80 43.44
C LEU A 61 5.30 6.52 44.24
N ASN A 62 5.39 7.84 44.09
CA ASN A 62 6.31 8.64 44.90
C ASN A 62 5.94 8.59 46.39
N GLU A 63 4.64 8.60 46.72
CA GLU A 63 4.15 8.47 48.10
C GLU A 63 4.44 7.08 48.70
N TYR A 64 4.25 6.01 47.93
CA TYR A 64 4.50 4.62 48.35
C TYR A 64 5.91 4.45 48.93
N PHE A 65 6.94 4.92 48.20
CA PHE A 65 8.33 4.83 48.66
C PHE A 65 8.71 5.88 49.70
N LYS A 66 8.02 7.01 49.75
CA LYS A 66 8.30 8.09 50.71
C LYS A 66 7.78 7.78 52.11
N TYR A 67 6.61 7.16 52.21
CA TYR A 67 5.93 6.93 53.49
C TYR A 67 6.13 5.52 54.05
N ASP A 68 6.76 4.62 53.29
CA ASP A 68 6.96 3.20 53.64
C ASP A 68 5.64 2.55 54.07
N MET A 69 4.91 2.02 53.10
CA MET A 69 3.58 1.44 53.30
C MET A 69 3.58 0.14 54.14
N GLY A 70 4.75 -0.33 54.57
CA GLY A 70 4.87 -1.50 55.45
C GLY A 70 4.70 -2.84 54.74
N GLU A 71 4.74 -2.87 53.41
CA GLU A 71 4.68 -4.09 52.59
C GLU A 71 6.10 -4.62 52.37
N SER A 72 6.36 -5.87 52.77
CA SER A 72 7.63 -6.55 52.58
C SER A 72 7.74 -7.20 51.20
N LEU A 73 8.94 -7.58 50.78
CA LEU A 73 9.12 -8.35 49.54
C LEU A 73 8.38 -9.68 49.55
N ASP A 74 8.25 -10.31 50.73
CA ASP A 74 7.48 -11.55 50.88
C ASP A 74 5.98 -11.30 50.65
N ASP A 75 5.46 -10.14 51.07
CA ASP A 75 4.07 -9.73 50.81
C ASP A 75 3.85 -9.48 49.31
N LEU A 76 4.80 -8.83 48.64
CA LEU A 76 4.74 -8.61 47.19
C LEU A 76 4.80 -9.94 46.42
N ALA A 77 5.69 -10.87 46.80
CA ALA A 77 5.79 -12.18 46.17
C ALA A 77 4.50 -13.00 46.34
N ALA A 78 3.95 -13.02 47.56
CA ALA A 78 2.68 -13.69 47.84
C ALA A 78 1.52 -13.09 47.04
N ASP A 79 1.44 -11.76 46.96
CA ASP A 79 0.40 -11.08 46.20
C ASP A 79 0.56 -11.34 44.69
N PHE A 80 1.77 -11.29 44.14
CA PHE A 80 2.04 -11.63 42.74
C PHE A 80 1.53 -13.03 42.39
N ALA A 81 1.86 -14.02 43.22
CA ALA A 81 1.41 -15.39 43.01
C ALA A 81 -0.12 -15.51 43.10
N SER A 82 -0.77 -14.81 44.03
CA SER A 82 -2.23 -14.88 44.19
C SER A 82 -2.98 -14.13 43.07
N THR A 83 -2.45 -12.99 42.64
CA THR A 83 -3.09 -12.06 41.71
C THR A 83 -2.88 -12.46 40.26
N PHE A 84 -1.67 -12.86 39.86
CA PHE A 84 -1.35 -13.18 38.46
C PHE A 84 -1.31 -14.67 38.16
N LEU A 85 -0.98 -15.51 39.16
CA LEU A 85 -0.92 -16.97 39.00
C LEU A 85 -2.13 -17.70 39.60
N GLY A 86 -3.03 -16.98 40.27
CA GLY A 86 -4.22 -17.55 40.92
C GLY A 86 -3.92 -18.45 42.11
N ALA A 87 -2.72 -18.35 42.70
CA ALA A 87 -2.32 -19.19 43.82
C ALA A 87 -3.24 -18.96 45.04
N GLY A 88 -3.94 -20.03 45.46
CA GLY A 88 -4.83 -19.98 46.63
C GLY A 88 -6.19 -19.33 46.38
N ARG A 89 -6.58 -19.08 45.12
CA ARG A 89 -7.89 -18.49 44.75
C ARG A 89 -8.80 -19.48 44.03
N ALA A 90 -10.11 -19.18 44.00
CA ALA A 90 -11.07 -19.98 43.24
C ALA A 90 -10.83 -19.81 41.72
N GLU A 91 -11.23 -20.82 40.94
CA GLU A 91 -11.04 -20.84 39.49
C GLU A 91 -11.69 -19.59 38.84
N GLY A 92 -10.88 -18.76 38.18
CA GLY A 92 -11.33 -17.51 37.54
C GLY A 92 -11.29 -16.25 38.42
N GLU A 93 -10.80 -16.32 39.67
CA GLU A 93 -10.68 -15.17 40.58
C GLU A 93 -9.25 -14.62 40.67
N ALA A 94 -8.64 -14.32 39.52
CA ALA A 94 -7.31 -13.73 39.41
C ALA A 94 -7.23 -12.80 38.19
N ALA A 95 -6.24 -11.91 38.18
CA ALA A 95 -5.89 -11.08 37.03
C ALA A 95 -4.87 -11.85 36.17
N PHE A 96 -5.35 -12.79 35.34
CA PHE A 96 -4.45 -13.60 34.51
C PHE A 96 -3.85 -12.75 33.38
N PRO A 97 -2.53 -12.55 33.30
CA PRO A 97 -1.90 -11.55 32.43
C PRO A 97 -1.80 -11.97 30.94
N TYR A 98 -2.88 -12.45 30.34
CA TYR A 98 -2.93 -12.94 28.95
C TYR A 98 -4.09 -12.32 28.17
N GLU A 99 -3.83 -11.79 26.97
CA GLU A 99 -4.85 -11.16 26.11
C GLU A 99 -6.03 -12.11 25.86
N SER A 100 -5.76 -13.37 25.53
CA SER A 100 -6.81 -14.35 25.22
C SER A 100 -7.77 -14.62 26.39
N VAL A 101 -7.36 -14.41 27.64
CA VAL A 101 -8.25 -14.53 28.80
C VAL A 101 -9.29 -13.41 28.83
N TYR A 102 -8.98 -12.24 28.28
CA TYR A 102 -9.89 -11.09 28.26
C TYR A 102 -10.69 -11.00 26.96
N THR A 103 -10.13 -11.48 25.85
CA THR A 103 -10.77 -11.38 24.53
C THR A 103 -11.59 -12.63 24.15
N SER A 104 -11.34 -13.79 24.77
CA SER A 104 -12.11 -15.00 24.48
C SER A 104 -13.42 -15.08 25.29
N PRO A 105 -14.53 -15.58 24.71
CA PRO A 105 -15.81 -15.71 25.41
C PRO A 105 -15.77 -16.59 26.67
N LYS A 106 -14.77 -17.48 26.76
CA LYS A 106 -14.61 -18.44 27.86
C LYS A 106 -13.50 -18.06 28.86
N ARG A 107 -12.81 -16.93 28.64
CA ARG A 107 -11.67 -16.49 29.44
C ARG A 107 -10.56 -17.56 29.59
N ILE A 108 -10.15 -18.13 28.46
CA ILE A 108 -9.12 -19.18 28.40
C ILE A 108 -7.93 -18.73 27.54
N MET A 109 -6.75 -19.29 27.83
CA MET A 109 -5.50 -19.00 27.11
C MET A 109 -5.46 -19.65 25.71
N MET A 110 -4.47 -19.24 24.89
CA MET A 110 -4.14 -19.85 23.59
C MET A 110 -5.30 -19.83 22.58
N GLN A 111 -5.94 -18.68 22.44
CA GLN A 111 -7.03 -18.47 21.47
C GLN A 111 -6.58 -17.59 20.29
N ASP A 112 -7.51 -16.89 19.66
CA ASP A 112 -7.26 -16.09 18.46
C ASP A 112 -6.17 -15.02 18.71
N ALA A 113 -6.26 -14.29 19.82
CA ALA A 113 -5.25 -13.31 20.26
C ALA A 113 -3.82 -13.87 20.25
N TRP A 114 -3.62 -15.03 20.90
CA TRP A 114 -2.34 -15.75 20.89
C TRP A 114 -1.85 -16.08 19.48
N SER A 115 -2.75 -16.54 18.61
CA SER A 115 -2.39 -16.88 17.23
C SER A 115 -1.99 -15.64 16.43
N GLU A 116 -2.67 -14.52 16.65
CA GLU A 116 -2.43 -13.24 15.99
C GLU A 116 -1.08 -12.64 16.40
N VAL A 117 -0.81 -12.48 17.70
CA VAL A 117 0.46 -11.93 18.18
C VAL A 117 1.64 -12.84 17.84
N SER A 118 1.46 -14.16 17.93
CA SER A 118 2.47 -15.12 17.49
C SER A 118 2.82 -14.95 16.01
N GLN A 119 1.83 -14.64 15.17
CA GLN A 119 2.08 -14.38 13.75
C GLN A 119 2.83 -13.06 13.55
N LEU A 120 2.46 -12.00 14.28
CA LEU A 120 3.15 -10.71 14.22
C LEU A 120 4.64 -10.85 14.57
N TYR A 121 4.96 -11.60 15.63
CA TYR A 121 6.35 -11.82 16.04
C TYR A 121 7.13 -12.60 14.98
N ARG A 122 6.51 -13.65 14.40
CA ARG A 122 7.12 -14.42 13.30
C ARG A 122 7.34 -13.59 12.04
N ASP A 123 6.40 -12.72 11.69
CA ASP A 123 6.51 -11.81 10.54
C ASP A 123 7.69 -10.84 10.69
N LYS A 124 8.03 -10.45 11.93
CA LYS A 124 9.22 -9.66 12.28
C LYS A 124 10.48 -10.51 12.47
N GLY A 125 10.40 -11.84 12.30
CA GLY A 125 11.52 -12.75 12.51
C GLY A 125 12.01 -12.83 13.97
N LEU A 126 11.12 -12.54 14.92
CA LEU A 126 11.42 -12.59 16.35
C LEU A 126 11.16 -13.99 16.91
N GLU A 127 12.01 -14.38 17.85
CA GLU A 127 11.86 -15.58 18.68
C GLU A 127 11.81 -15.16 20.15
N LEU A 128 11.03 -15.87 20.95
CA LEU A 128 11.03 -15.70 22.39
C LEU A 128 12.41 -16.12 22.92
N GLY A 129 13.23 -15.15 23.34
CA GLY A 129 14.57 -15.39 23.89
C GLY A 129 14.54 -15.99 25.30
N ASN A 130 15.51 -15.65 26.14
CA ASN A 130 15.61 -16.10 27.55
C ASN A 130 14.54 -15.49 28.49
N MET A 131 13.40 -15.03 27.97
CA MET A 131 12.24 -14.69 28.80
C MET A 131 11.84 -15.95 29.58
N GLN A 132 11.39 -15.79 30.82
CA GLN A 132 11.19 -16.89 31.77
C GLN A 132 10.47 -18.10 31.14
N ASP A 133 11.04 -19.31 31.30
CA ASP A 133 10.52 -20.55 30.72
C ASP A 133 9.00 -20.69 30.98
N GLY A 134 8.19 -20.62 29.93
CA GLY A 134 6.76 -20.95 29.99
C GLY A 134 5.76 -19.81 29.81
N LEU A 135 6.19 -18.56 29.59
CA LEU A 135 5.28 -17.49 29.16
C LEU A 135 4.81 -17.72 27.71
N MET A 136 3.53 -17.44 27.45
CA MET A 136 2.93 -17.50 26.12
C MET A 136 3.07 -16.14 25.41
N GLU A 137 2.96 -16.16 24.08
CA GLU A 137 3.14 -15.01 23.19
C GLU A 137 2.16 -13.84 23.46
N ASP A 138 0.97 -14.12 23.98
CA ASP A 138 -0.06 -13.14 24.35
C ASP A 138 -0.01 -12.72 25.83
N HIS A 139 1.08 -13.06 26.52
CA HIS A 139 1.31 -12.55 27.86
C HIS A 139 1.66 -11.06 27.81
N ILE A 140 1.10 -10.24 28.71
CA ILE A 140 1.30 -8.78 28.72
C ILE A 140 2.77 -8.36 28.66
N ALA A 141 3.66 -9.06 29.38
CA ALA A 141 5.08 -8.74 29.37
C ALA A 141 5.71 -8.92 27.98
N ILE A 142 5.25 -9.90 27.21
CA ILE A 142 5.73 -10.17 25.85
C ILE A 142 5.19 -9.12 24.88
N GLU A 143 3.90 -8.78 24.96
CA GLU A 143 3.30 -7.75 24.12
C GLU A 143 3.90 -6.35 24.39
N LEU A 144 4.18 -6.03 25.65
CA LEU A 144 4.89 -4.79 26.02
C LEU A 144 6.34 -4.80 25.52
N GLU A 145 7.05 -5.92 25.60
CA GLU A 145 8.40 -6.04 25.01
C GLU A 145 8.36 -5.90 23.48
N TYR A 146 7.33 -6.45 22.82
CA TYR A 146 7.15 -6.29 21.39
C TYR A 146 6.90 -4.83 21.02
N MET A 147 6.11 -4.10 21.80
CA MET A 147 5.94 -2.66 21.60
C MET A 147 7.26 -1.88 21.84
N ALA A 148 8.08 -2.30 22.81
CA ALA A 148 9.42 -1.73 22.98
C ALA A 148 10.30 -2.00 21.75
N PHE A 149 10.22 -3.21 21.18
CA PHE A 149 10.87 -3.55 19.92
C PHE A 149 10.40 -2.64 18.77
N LEU A 150 9.08 -2.42 18.61
CA LEU A 150 8.57 -1.52 17.57
C LEU A 150 9.02 -0.06 17.76
N CYS A 151 9.18 0.40 19.01
CA CYS A 151 9.75 1.71 19.32
C CYS A 151 11.22 1.82 18.87
N ASP A 152 12.03 0.80 19.18
CA ASP A 152 13.43 0.73 18.76
C ASP A 152 13.54 0.61 17.23
N GLU A 153 12.72 -0.25 16.61
CA GLU A 153 12.66 -0.41 15.16
C GLU A 153 12.32 0.93 14.48
N THR A 154 11.36 1.69 15.03
CA THR A 154 10.98 3.03 14.53
C THR A 154 12.09 4.08 14.67
N CYS A 155 13.02 3.92 15.61
CA CYS A 155 14.22 4.76 15.65
C CYS A 155 15.13 4.55 14.43
N HIS A 156 15.10 3.34 13.88
CA HIS A 156 15.95 2.90 12.78
C HIS A 156 15.20 2.91 11.44
N HIS A 157 13.86 2.97 11.46
CA HIS A 157 13.03 3.16 10.27
C HIS A 157 13.31 4.52 9.64
N THR A 158 13.46 4.49 8.33
CA THR A 158 13.60 5.68 7.47
C THR A 158 12.26 6.37 7.31
N GLU A 159 11.17 5.59 7.40
CA GLU A 159 9.78 6.01 7.28
C GLU A 159 9.13 6.09 8.67
N GLN A 160 9.42 7.15 9.43
CA GLN A 160 8.96 7.30 10.82
C GLN A 160 7.43 7.22 10.96
N LEU A 161 6.68 7.76 9.98
CA LEU A 161 5.22 7.69 9.98
C LEU A 161 4.70 6.25 9.88
N PHE A 162 5.34 5.40 9.08
CA PHE A 162 4.97 4.00 8.96
C PHE A 162 5.19 3.26 10.28
N GLY A 163 6.36 3.42 10.89
CA GLY A 163 6.65 2.80 12.19
C GLY A 163 5.69 3.26 13.29
N LEU A 164 5.30 4.54 13.30
CA LEU A 164 4.30 5.06 14.26
C LEU A 164 2.88 4.51 13.99
N GLU A 165 2.50 4.37 12.72
CA GLU A 165 1.22 3.77 12.31
C GLU A 165 1.14 2.29 12.69
N GLU A 166 2.23 1.54 12.52
CA GLU A 166 2.36 0.15 12.96
C GLU A 166 2.21 0.04 14.48
N GLN A 167 2.94 0.87 15.23
CA GLN A 167 2.82 0.93 16.69
C GLN A 167 1.39 1.26 17.13
N ARG A 168 0.75 2.25 16.52
CA ARG A 168 -0.66 2.58 16.80
C ARG A 168 -1.57 1.39 16.53
N GLY A 169 -1.35 0.67 15.42
CA GLY A 169 -2.09 -0.53 15.06
C GLY A 169 -1.96 -1.64 16.11
N PHE A 170 -0.76 -1.87 16.63
CA PHE A 170 -0.53 -2.84 17.71
C PHE A 170 -1.15 -2.38 19.03
N LEU A 171 -0.92 -1.13 19.44
CA LEU A 171 -1.47 -0.55 20.68
C LEU A 171 -3.00 -0.69 20.73
N ASN A 172 -3.69 -0.34 19.64
CA ASN A 172 -5.15 -0.35 19.60
C ASN A 172 -5.72 -1.78 19.56
N ARG A 173 -5.04 -2.70 18.86
CA ARG A 173 -5.57 -4.06 18.64
C ARG A 173 -5.20 -5.05 19.74
N HIS A 174 -4.04 -4.90 20.38
CA HIS A 174 -3.49 -5.91 21.30
C HIS A 174 -3.15 -5.38 22.70
N LEU A 175 -3.26 -4.07 22.98
CA LEU A 175 -2.98 -3.53 24.31
C LEU A 175 -4.22 -2.84 24.90
N LEU A 176 -4.79 -1.87 24.20
CA LEU A 176 -5.93 -1.08 24.68
C LEU A 176 -7.26 -1.84 24.69
N ASN A 177 -7.39 -2.92 23.93
CA ASN A 177 -8.58 -3.75 23.89
C ASN A 177 -8.77 -4.58 25.18
N TRP A 178 -7.72 -4.84 25.96
CA TRP A 178 -7.78 -5.75 27.10
C TRP A 178 -7.08 -5.26 28.37
N ILE A 179 -5.95 -4.55 28.28
CA ILE A 179 -5.16 -4.12 29.44
C ILE A 179 -5.95 -3.26 30.44
N PRO A 180 -6.85 -2.33 30.01
CA PRO A 180 -7.68 -1.59 30.96
C PRO A 180 -8.56 -2.50 31.83
N GLU A 181 -9.15 -3.56 31.27
CA GLU A 181 -9.96 -4.53 32.03
C GLU A 181 -9.07 -5.37 32.96
N PHE A 182 -7.91 -5.82 32.46
CA PHE A 182 -6.91 -6.51 33.27
C PHE A 182 -6.46 -5.67 34.47
N CYS A 183 -6.22 -4.37 34.29
CA CYS A 183 -5.82 -3.49 35.39
C CYS A 183 -6.96 -3.26 36.40
N LEU A 184 -8.23 -3.34 35.99
CA LEU A 184 -9.36 -3.37 36.92
C LEU A 184 -9.39 -4.66 37.73
N ASP A 185 -9.05 -5.80 37.12
CA ASP A 185 -8.89 -7.07 37.84
C ASP A 185 -7.72 -7.01 38.82
N ILE A 186 -6.57 -6.40 38.46
CA ILE A 186 -5.48 -6.15 39.42
C ILE A 186 -5.99 -5.34 40.60
N LYS A 187 -6.70 -4.23 40.34
CA LYS A 187 -7.25 -3.38 41.41
C LYS A 187 -8.20 -4.16 42.33
N ARG A 188 -8.95 -5.12 41.78
CA ARG A 188 -9.91 -5.96 42.51
C ARG A 188 -9.21 -7.05 43.32
N TYR A 189 -8.19 -7.68 42.75
CA TYR A 189 -7.62 -8.91 43.29
C TYR A 189 -6.32 -8.69 44.06
N ALA A 190 -5.50 -7.69 43.73
CA ALA A 190 -4.27 -7.40 44.44
C ALA A 190 -4.55 -7.09 45.92
N ASP A 191 -3.77 -7.73 46.80
CA ASP A 191 -3.82 -7.53 48.23
C ASP A 191 -2.95 -6.33 48.66
N THR A 192 -1.89 -6.06 47.92
CA THR A 192 -0.94 -4.98 48.16
C THR A 192 -1.34 -3.69 47.44
N GLU A 193 -1.08 -2.55 48.07
CA GLU A 193 -1.20 -1.25 47.43
C GLU A 193 -0.20 -1.10 46.28
N PHE A 194 0.97 -1.77 46.38
CA PHE A 194 1.95 -1.80 45.31
C PHE A 194 1.35 -2.29 43.98
N TYR A 195 0.75 -3.48 43.93
CA TYR A 195 0.21 -4.01 42.67
C TYR A 195 -1.06 -3.28 42.21
N ARG A 196 -1.91 -2.78 43.13
CA ARG A 196 -3.05 -1.91 42.76
C ARG A 196 -2.57 -0.65 42.03
N MET A 197 -1.49 -0.05 42.50
CA MET A 197 -0.86 1.10 41.87
C MET A 197 -0.19 0.72 40.54
N VAL A 198 0.49 -0.43 40.44
CA VAL A 198 1.04 -0.93 39.18
C VAL A 198 -0.04 -1.04 38.09
N GLY A 199 -1.23 -1.56 38.43
CA GLY A 199 -2.37 -1.59 37.50
C GLY A 199 -2.81 -0.19 37.06
N GLN A 200 -2.89 0.77 38.00
CA GLN A 200 -3.25 2.16 37.68
C GLN A 200 -2.20 2.85 36.79
N LEU A 201 -0.91 2.68 37.09
CA LEU A 201 0.20 3.20 36.29
C LEU A 201 0.17 2.64 34.88
N THR A 202 -0.07 1.34 34.74
CA THR A 202 -0.08 0.65 33.44
C THR A 202 -1.21 1.17 32.56
N THR A 203 -2.44 1.29 33.10
CA THR A 203 -3.58 1.84 32.35
C THR A 203 -3.34 3.30 31.96
N GLY A 204 -2.85 4.13 32.89
CA GLY A 204 -2.55 5.53 32.61
C GLY A 204 -1.46 5.69 31.54
N PHE A 205 -0.44 4.82 31.56
CA PHE A 205 0.64 4.84 30.58
C PHE A 205 0.15 4.48 29.17
N ILE A 206 -0.58 3.37 28.99
CA ILE A 206 -1.02 2.96 27.64
C ILE A 206 -1.98 3.99 27.01
N GLN A 207 -2.82 4.65 27.82
CA GLN A 207 -3.71 5.71 27.36
C GLN A 207 -2.93 6.97 26.99
N PHE A 208 -1.93 7.34 27.80
CA PHE A 208 -1.02 8.44 27.47
C PHE A 208 -0.25 8.17 26.19
N ASP A 209 0.28 6.95 26.04
CA ASP A 209 1.04 6.57 24.86
C ASP A 209 0.19 6.62 23.59
N SER A 210 -1.09 6.22 23.67
CA SER A 210 -2.05 6.37 22.57
C SER A 210 -2.22 7.82 22.14
N PHE A 211 -2.43 8.73 23.11
CA PHE A 211 -2.54 10.16 22.82
C PHE A 211 -1.25 10.72 22.21
N LEU A 212 -0.09 10.33 22.75
CA LEU A 212 1.22 10.74 22.25
C LEU A 212 1.43 10.26 20.81
N LEU A 213 1.18 8.99 20.51
CA LEU A 213 1.28 8.42 19.16
C LEU A 213 0.38 9.15 18.17
N GLU A 214 -0.89 9.39 18.52
CA GLU A 214 -1.83 10.10 17.62
C GLU A 214 -1.38 11.54 17.35
N THR A 215 -0.84 12.21 18.37
CA THR A 215 -0.27 13.57 18.22
C THR A 215 0.91 13.55 17.25
N MET A 216 1.87 12.65 17.44
CA MET A 216 3.03 12.50 16.55
C MET A 216 2.63 12.19 15.11
N ILE A 217 1.71 11.24 14.92
CA ILE A 217 1.18 10.87 13.60
C ILE A 217 0.51 12.08 12.94
N SER A 218 -0.30 12.82 13.70
CA SER A 218 -1.02 14.00 13.20
C SER A 218 -0.06 15.12 12.82
N GLU A 219 0.97 15.38 13.61
CA GLU A 219 2.00 16.38 13.31
C GLU A 219 2.80 16.03 12.06
N LEU A 220 3.23 14.77 11.92
CA LEU A 220 3.93 14.31 10.72
C LEU A 220 3.05 14.41 9.47
N LYS A 221 1.77 14.01 9.57
CA LYS A 221 0.79 14.17 8.48
C LYS A 221 0.54 15.64 8.13
N ALA A 222 0.43 16.51 9.13
CA ALA A 222 0.22 17.94 8.90
C ALA A 222 1.41 18.60 8.20
N ARG A 223 2.64 18.22 8.56
CA ARG A 223 3.87 18.67 7.88
C ARG A 223 3.93 18.19 6.44
N SER A 224 3.42 16.98 6.15
CA SER A 224 3.34 16.42 4.80
C SER A 224 2.35 17.15 3.87
N ASN A 225 1.52 18.06 4.38
CA ASN A 225 0.61 18.87 3.54
C ASN A 225 1.27 20.16 3.02
N GLU A 226 2.44 20.57 3.54
CA GLU A 226 3.14 21.77 3.11
C GLU A 226 4.25 21.40 2.11
N LYS A 227 3.96 21.46 0.80
CA LYS A 227 4.97 21.20 -0.23
C LYS A 227 6.01 22.31 -0.25
N ARG A 228 7.29 21.95 -0.34
CA ARG A 228 8.42 22.88 -0.41
C ARG A 228 9.20 22.68 -1.69
N SER A 229 9.50 23.76 -2.38
CA SER A 229 10.23 23.71 -3.64
C SER A 229 11.60 24.36 -3.51
N TYR A 230 12.60 23.70 -4.08
CA TYR A 230 14.02 24.05 -4.00
C TYR A 230 14.66 24.07 -5.37
N LEU A 231 15.64 24.94 -5.55
CA LEU A 231 16.54 24.98 -6.69
C LEU A 231 17.89 24.40 -6.26
N VAL A 232 18.28 23.27 -6.84
CA VAL A 232 19.51 22.55 -6.48
C VAL A 232 20.43 22.38 -7.68
N SER A 233 21.74 22.35 -7.47
CA SER A 233 22.67 21.98 -8.55
C SER A 233 22.62 20.47 -8.84
N ARG A 234 22.97 20.04 -10.05
CA ARG A 234 23.13 18.60 -10.37
C ARG A 234 24.02 17.86 -9.37
N ARG A 235 25.18 18.45 -9.06
CA ARG A 235 26.13 17.89 -8.08
C ARG A 235 25.48 17.77 -6.69
N THR A 236 24.71 18.76 -6.28
CA THR A 236 24.03 18.75 -4.99
C THR A 236 22.97 17.65 -4.94
N LEU A 237 22.17 17.50 -6.00
CA LEU A 237 21.17 16.44 -6.05
C LEU A 237 21.81 15.04 -6.04
N ASP A 238 22.93 14.85 -6.74
CA ASP A 238 23.71 13.60 -6.64
C ASP A 238 24.18 13.33 -5.21
N GLN A 239 24.66 14.35 -4.48
CA GLN A 239 25.03 14.21 -3.07
C GLN A 239 23.83 13.90 -2.16
N ILE A 240 22.65 14.43 -2.47
CA ILE A 240 21.40 14.09 -1.78
C ILE A 240 21.04 12.63 -2.05
N VAL A 241 21.07 12.19 -3.31
CA VAL A 241 20.83 10.80 -3.71
C VAL A 241 21.80 9.85 -3.02
N ASP A 242 23.09 10.20 -2.92
CA ASP A 242 24.09 9.41 -2.21
C ASP A 242 23.80 9.30 -0.69
N ARG A 243 23.29 10.37 -0.06
CA ARG A 243 22.84 10.30 1.33
C ARG A 243 21.60 9.40 1.47
N LEU A 244 20.63 9.53 0.57
CA LEU A 244 19.42 8.71 0.55
C LEU A 244 19.73 7.22 0.33
N LYS A 245 20.81 6.86 -0.37
CA LYS A 245 21.23 5.46 -0.57
C LYS A 245 21.55 4.69 0.72
N ASN A 246 21.81 5.39 1.83
CA ASN A 246 21.97 4.73 3.13
C ASN A 246 20.69 4.00 3.56
N ASP A 247 19.56 4.59 3.20
CA ASP A 247 18.23 4.31 3.73
C ASP A 247 17.30 3.72 2.64
N TYR A 248 17.58 4.00 1.37
CA TYR A 248 16.76 3.64 0.22
C TYR A 248 17.57 3.01 -0.91
N ASN A 249 17.00 2.00 -1.58
CA ASN A 249 17.45 1.57 -2.90
C ASN A 249 16.79 2.45 -3.96
N ILE A 250 17.59 3.15 -4.79
CA ILE A 250 17.08 4.22 -5.67
C ILE A 250 17.09 3.76 -7.12
N TYR A 251 15.93 3.82 -7.77
CA TYR A 251 15.71 3.33 -9.13
C TYR A 251 15.20 4.43 -10.06
N GLY A 252 15.53 4.33 -11.34
CA GLY A 252 14.97 5.19 -12.38
C GLY A 252 15.18 4.64 -13.78
N PRO A 253 14.61 5.28 -14.81
CA PRO A 253 14.77 4.85 -16.19
C PRO A 253 16.22 5.02 -16.63
N LYS A 254 16.95 3.92 -16.75
CA LYS A 254 18.37 3.88 -17.12
C LYS A 254 18.54 3.15 -18.44
N ARG A 255 19.44 3.65 -19.29
CA ARG A 255 19.82 2.96 -20.53
C ARG A 255 20.71 1.77 -20.21
N VAL A 256 20.24 0.57 -20.54
CA VAL A 256 20.96 -0.69 -20.33
C VAL A 256 21.49 -1.19 -21.67
N PRO A 257 22.81 -1.50 -21.77
CA PRO A 257 23.40 -2.06 -22.98
C PRO A 257 22.70 -3.35 -23.44
N GLY A 258 22.64 -3.57 -24.75
CA GLY A 258 21.83 -4.59 -25.42
C GLY A 258 22.27 -6.04 -25.20
N ARG A 259 22.33 -6.52 -23.95
CA ARG A 259 22.31 -7.98 -23.67
C ARG A 259 20.92 -8.60 -23.90
N TYR A 260 19.89 -7.78 -24.07
CA TYR A 260 18.48 -8.18 -24.10
C TYR A 260 17.84 -8.19 -25.49
N ARG A 261 18.48 -7.57 -26.49
CA ARG A 261 18.04 -7.61 -27.89
C ARG A 261 19.10 -8.27 -28.75
N SER A 262 18.66 -9.11 -29.68
CA SER A 262 19.53 -9.88 -30.58
C SER A 262 20.37 -9.02 -31.52
N ASP A 263 19.93 -7.78 -31.78
CA ASP A 263 20.62 -6.78 -32.59
C ASP A 263 21.64 -5.94 -31.79
N GLY A 264 21.77 -6.19 -30.48
CA GLY A 264 22.65 -5.44 -29.58
C GLY A 264 22.16 -4.04 -29.22
N SER A 265 20.94 -3.64 -29.60
CA SER A 265 20.42 -2.32 -29.28
C SER A 265 20.15 -2.18 -27.77
N SER A 266 20.46 -1.01 -27.22
CA SER A 266 20.13 -0.70 -25.82
C SER A 266 18.62 -0.60 -25.58
N VAL A 267 18.21 -0.77 -24.33
CA VAL A 267 16.83 -0.58 -23.86
C VAL A 267 16.83 0.30 -22.62
N ILE A 268 15.73 1.00 -22.35
CA ILE A 268 15.55 1.82 -21.15
C ILE A 268 14.67 1.06 -20.16
N ARG A 269 15.25 0.71 -19.01
CA ARG A 269 14.61 -0.06 -17.93
C ARG A 269 14.77 0.65 -16.60
N TYR A 270 13.92 0.32 -15.64
CA TYR A 270 14.09 0.78 -14.27
C TYR A 270 15.18 -0.05 -13.60
N GLN A 271 16.29 0.61 -13.27
CA GLN A 271 17.47 0.00 -12.65
C GLN A 271 17.97 0.90 -11.54
N GLU A 272 18.77 0.33 -10.65
CA GLU A 272 19.42 1.07 -9.57
C GLU A 272 20.32 2.16 -10.14
N LEU A 273 20.23 3.36 -9.55
CA LEU A 273 20.92 4.57 -9.97
C LEU A 273 22.14 4.82 -9.09
N ASN A 274 23.29 5.04 -9.73
CA ASN A 274 24.48 5.52 -9.05
C ASN A 274 24.60 7.05 -9.09
N SER A 275 24.00 7.69 -10.10
CA SER A 275 23.94 9.15 -10.27
C SER A 275 22.65 9.52 -11.00
N ILE A 276 22.13 10.72 -10.77
CA ILE A 276 20.99 11.29 -11.48
C ILE A 276 21.24 11.43 -12.98
N ASP A 277 22.51 11.53 -13.40
CA ASP A 277 22.87 11.64 -14.82
C ASP A 277 22.61 10.32 -15.58
N GLU A 278 22.43 9.19 -14.86
CA GLU A 278 22.01 7.93 -15.46
C GLU A 278 20.51 7.91 -15.83
N ILE A 279 19.72 8.86 -15.33
CA ILE A 279 18.29 8.96 -15.60
C ILE A 279 18.07 9.46 -17.04
N VAL A 280 17.42 8.61 -17.84
CA VAL A 280 16.99 8.93 -19.20
C VAL A 280 15.65 9.64 -19.15
N ASN A 281 15.67 10.96 -19.35
CA ASN A 281 14.44 11.77 -19.41
C ASN A 281 14.00 12.12 -20.84
N SER A 282 14.91 12.04 -21.82
CA SER A 282 14.68 12.46 -23.21
C SER A 282 13.87 11.48 -24.05
N GLU A 283 13.69 10.25 -23.59
CA GLU A 283 13.03 9.17 -24.32
C GLU A 283 12.06 8.45 -23.41
N GLN A 284 11.03 7.83 -23.99
CA GLN A 284 10.15 6.96 -23.22
C GLN A 284 10.86 5.66 -22.82
N SER A 285 10.71 5.25 -21.56
CA SER A 285 11.21 3.96 -21.11
C SER A 285 10.54 2.81 -21.86
N ASP A 286 11.29 1.75 -22.17
CA ASP A 286 10.74 0.55 -22.80
C ASP A 286 9.87 -0.24 -21.80
N PHE A 287 10.24 -0.21 -20.52
CA PHE A 287 9.57 -0.93 -19.43
C PHE A 287 9.02 0.03 -18.36
N SER A 288 8.02 -0.43 -17.61
CA SER A 288 7.42 0.29 -16.47
C SER A 288 8.19 0.07 -15.16
N PRO A 289 8.07 0.97 -14.17
CA PRO A 289 8.67 0.78 -12.84
C PRO A 289 8.15 -0.42 -12.07
N LYS A 290 7.05 -1.04 -12.50
CA LYS A 290 6.51 -2.24 -11.85
C LYS A 290 7.56 -3.36 -11.67
N GLU A 291 8.59 -3.41 -12.52
CA GLU A 291 9.65 -4.43 -12.39
C GLU A 291 10.48 -4.31 -11.10
N VAL A 292 10.40 -3.15 -10.42
CA VAL A 292 11.11 -2.89 -9.15
C VAL A 292 10.33 -3.44 -7.95
N TYR A 293 9.01 -3.21 -7.90
CA TYR A 293 8.16 -3.54 -6.74
C TYR A 293 7.16 -4.68 -6.98
N TYR A 294 7.15 -5.23 -8.20
CA TYR A 294 6.41 -6.42 -8.57
C TYR A 294 7.29 -7.29 -9.49
N PRO A 295 8.27 -8.03 -8.96
CA PRO A 295 9.30 -8.68 -9.78
C PRO A 295 8.73 -9.72 -10.75
N ILE A 296 9.43 -9.93 -11.88
CA ILE A 296 9.02 -10.87 -12.94
C ILE A 296 8.82 -12.29 -12.39
N SER A 297 9.66 -12.69 -11.45
CA SER A 297 9.59 -13.96 -10.75
C SER A 297 9.82 -13.70 -9.26
N GLN A 298 8.81 -13.99 -8.44
CA GLN A 298 8.86 -13.85 -6.99
C GLN A 298 8.72 -15.24 -6.35
N THR A 299 9.67 -15.63 -5.51
CA THR A 299 9.47 -16.80 -4.64
C THR A 299 8.50 -16.42 -3.54
N ILE A 300 7.40 -17.17 -3.43
CA ILE A 300 6.36 -17.02 -2.41
C ILE A 300 6.81 -17.76 -1.15
N PHE A 301 7.05 -19.06 -1.28
CA PHE A 301 7.58 -19.91 -0.22
C PHE A 301 8.45 -21.03 -0.78
N ARG A 302 9.28 -21.58 0.09
CA ARG A 302 10.02 -22.82 -0.13
C ARG A 302 9.29 -23.94 0.60
N PHE A 303 9.14 -25.07 -0.06
CA PHE A 303 8.53 -26.25 0.53
C PHE A 303 9.54 -27.38 0.59
N ARG A 304 9.45 -28.15 1.66
CA ARG A 304 10.10 -29.43 1.89
C ARG A 304 9.03 -30.48 2.14
N GLU A 305 9.43 -31.74 2.24
CA GLU A 305 8.52 -32.86 2.51
C GLU A 305 7.63 -32.64 3.76
N ASP A 306 8.16 -31.99 4.80
CA ASP A 306 7.52 -31.84 6.11
C ASP A 306 7.28 -30.38 6.53
N SER A 307 7.70 -29.40 5.72
CA SER A 307 7.77 -28.00 6.15
C SER A 307 7.61 -27.01 5.00
N ILE A 308 7.06 -25.83 5.31
CA ILE A 308 6.98 -24.69 4.40
C ILE A 308 7.63 -23.50 5.09
N VAL A 309 8.52 -22.81 4.38
CA VAL A 309 9.18 -21.59 4.84
C VAL A 309 8.84 -20.48 3.85
N GLU A 310 8.11 -19.46 4.33
CA GLU A 310 7.82 -18.28 3.54
C GLU A 310 9.12 -17.53 3.19
N ASN A 311 9.18 -16.97 1.99
CA ASN A 311 10.36 -16.23 1.53
C ASN A 311 10.18 -14.73 1.81
N LEU A 312 10.56 -14.30 3.01
CA LEU A 312 10.52 -12.90 3.44
C LEU A 312 11.69 -12.10 2.84
N ASN A 313 11.40 -10.87 2.37
CA ASN A 313 12.44 -9.93 1.94
C ASN A 313 12.89 -9.09 3.13
N ASN A 314 14.03 -9.47 3.72
CA ASN A 314 14.59 -8.86 4.93
C ASN A 314 15.47 -7.63 4.65
N ASP A 315 15.48 -7.07 3.43
CA ASP A 315 16.17 -5.79 3.18
C ASP A 315 15.46 -4.67 3.97
N PRO A 316 16.13 -4.04 4.94
CA PRO A 316 15.52 -2.98 5.76
C PRO A 316 15.33 -1.67 4.98
N LYS A 317 15.95 -1.52 3.80
CA LYS A 317 15.87 -0.28 3.03
C LYS A 317 14.52 -0.07 2.37
N GLY A 318 14.10 1.19 2.31
CA GLY A 318 13.01 1.64 1.44
C GLY A 318 13.42 1.59 -0.04
N ILE A 319 12.49 1.93 -0.93
CA ILE A 319 12.68 1.97 -2.38
C ILE A 319 12.23 3.33 -2.90
N ILE A 320 13.14 4.09 -3.51
CA ILE A 320 12.78 5.33 -4.22
C ILE A 320 12.76 5.06 -5.71
N ILE A 321 11.71 5.49 -6.41
CA ILE A 321 11.57 5.29 -7.87
C ILE A 321 11.30 6.62 -8.58
N PHE A 322 12.17 7.01 -9.50
CA PHE A 322 11.97 8.13 -10.41
C PHE A 322 11.00 7.75 -11.53
N ALA A 323 9.71 8.10 -11.40
CA ALA A 323 8.65 7.63 -12.28
C ALA A 323 7.83 8.77 -12.91
N ARG A 324 7.32 8.53 -14.12
CA ARG A 324 6.42 9.48 -14.80
C ARG A 324 5.02 9.44 -14.19
N PRO A 325 4.20 10.49 -14.38
CA PRO A 325 2.83 10.54 -13.83
C PRO A 325 1.98 9.31 -14.18
N CYS A 326 1.98 8.89 -15.45
CA CYS A 326 1.21 7.73 -15.88
C CYS A 326 1.73 6.40 -15.31
N ASP A 327 3.01 6.32 -14.92
CA ASP A 327 3.58 5.15 -14.26
C ASP A 327 3.20 5.09 -12.77
N ILE A 328 3.22 6.23 -12.08
CA ILE A 328 2.75 6.38 -10.69
C ILE A 328 1.26 6.04 -10.62
N GLU A 329 0.45 6.62 -11.51
CA GLU A 329 -0.95 6.25 -11.64
C GLU A 329 -1.10 4.76 -11.95
N GLY A 330 -0.21 4.20 -12.78
CA GLY A 330 -0.19 2.77 -13.09
C GLY A 330 -0.05 1.89 -11.85
N THR A 331 0.85 2.27 -10.93
CA THR A 331 1.00 1.62 -9.62
C THR A 331 -0.31 1.63 -8.84
N ARG A 332 -1.02 2.76 -8.78
CA ARG A 332 -2.32 2.83 -8.10
C ARG A 332 -3.35 1.85 -8.68
N ARG A 333 -3.29 1.54 -9.98
CA ARG A 333 -4.18 0.55 -10.60
C ARG A 333 -3.76 -0.87 -10.21
N LEU A 334 -2.47 -1.13 -10.01
CA LEU A 334 -2.00 -2.39 -9.43
C LEU A 334 -2.39 -2.51 -7.96
N ASP A 335 -2.30 -1.44 -7.18
CA ASP A 335 -2.73 -1.39 -5.78
C ASP A 335 -4.21 -1.81 -5.68
N ASN A 336 -5.10 -1.27 -6.53
CA ASN A 336 -6.49 -1.73 -6.59
C ASN A 336 -6.62 -3.23 -6.93
N MET A 337 -5.80 -3.73 -7.86
CA MET A 337 -5.87 -5.13 -8.30
C MET A 337 -5.33 -6.13 -7.27
N PHE A 338 -4.35 -5.75 -6.46
CA PHE A 338 -3.69 -6.64 -5.51
C PHE A 338 -4.14 -6.45 -4.07
N LEU A 339 -4.54 -5.25 -3.68
CA LEU A 339 -4.91 -4.92 -2.30
C LEU A 339 -6.42 -4.81 -2.11
N ALA A 340 -7.16 -4.34 -3.12
CA ALA A 340 -8.61 -4.09 -2.97
C ALA A 340 -9.51 -5.12 -3.69
N ASN A 341 -8.97 -5.91 -4.61
CA ASN A 341 -9.76 -6.78 -5.46
C ASN A 341 -10.10 -8.12 -4.79
N GLY A 342 -11.39 -8.40 -4.60
CA GLY A 342 -11.86 -9.71 -4.14
C GLY A 342 -11.84 -9.93 -2.62
N GLY A 343 -11.67 -8.85 -1.84
CA GLY A 343 -11.85 -8.86 -0.38
C GLY A 343 -10.63 -9.30 0.44
N ASN A 344 -9.50 -9.61 -0.19
CA ASN A 344 -8.24 -9.97 0.47
C ASN A 344 -7.07 -9.20 -0.17
N SER A 345 -6.13 -8.73 0.66
CA SER A 345 -4.88 -8.12 0.20
C SER A 345 -3.83 -9.19 -0.13
N ASP A 346 -3.10 -8.98 -1.22
CA ASP A 346 -1.91 -9.76 -1.56
C ASP A 346 -0.72 -9.29 -0.71
N VAL A 347 -0.46 -10.02 0.39
CA VAL A 347 0.59 -9.71 1.37
C VAL A 347 2.00 -9.63 0.76
N TYR A 348 2.27 -10.36 -0.34
CA TYR A 348 3.57 -10.34 -1.00
C TYR A 348 3.78 -9.07 -1.81
N TYR A 349 2.71 -8.53 -2.39
CA TYR A 349 2.71 -7.24 -3.06
C TYR A 349 2.71 -6.09 -2.04
N GLU A 350 1.87 -6.16 -1.02
CA GLU A 350 1.72 -5.14 0.04
C GLU A 350 3.06 -4.80 0.70
N ARG A 351 3.77 -5.81 1.22
CA ARG A 351 5.07 -5.63 1.89
C ARG A 351 6.15 -4.98 1.01
N LEU A 352 6.13 -5.22 -0.30
CA LEU A 352 7.06 -4.55 -1.23
C LEU A 352 6.58 -3.13 -1.57
N ARG A 353 5.27 -2.96 -1.74
CA ARG A 353 4.64 -1.70 -2.12
C ARG A 353 4.74 -0.65 -1.02
N GLU A 354 4.64 -1.04 0.24
CA GLU A 354 4.80 -0.16 1.41
C GLU A 354 6.16 0.51 1.45
N LYS A 355 7.21 -0.17 0.98
CA LYS A 355 8.58 0.37 0.88
C LYS A 355 8.75 1.40 -0.24
N VAL A 356 7.79 1.57 -1.15
CA VAL A 356 7.96 2.37 -2.38
C VAL A 356 7.54 3.82 -2.18
N ARG A 357 8.50 4.73 -2.38
CA ARG A 357 8.33 6.18 -2.52
C ARG A 357 8.62 6.62 -3.95
N PHE A 358 7.79 7.51 -4.50
CA PHE A 358 7.96 7.98 -5.87
C PHE A 358 8.61 9.37 -5.91
N VAL A 359 9.60 9.53 -6.79
CA VAL A 359 10.04 10.83 -7.29
C VAL A 359 9.41 11.04 -8.66
N LEU A 360 8.51 11.99 -8.77
CA LEU A 360 7.83 12.31 -10.01
C LEU A 360 8.79 12.96 -11.00
N LEU A 361 9.01 12.32 -12.14
CA LEU A 361 9.68 12.89 -13.30
C LEU A 361 8.68 13.74 -14.09
N GLU A 362 8.95 15.04 -14.19
CA GLU A 362 8.15 15.96 -14.99
C GLU A 362 8.02 15.44 -16.44
N CYS A 363 6.79 15.45 -16.98
CA CYS A 363 6.51 14.98 -18.34
C CYS A 363 5.60 15.99 -19.05
N PRO A 364 6.17 17.10 -19.56
CA PRO A 364 5.39 18.21 -20.13
C PRO A 364 4.95 17.94 -21.58
N GLU A 365 5.59 17.00 -22.28
CA GLU A 365 5.38 16.75 -23.71
C GLU A 365 4.79 15.37 -24.02
N SER A 366 4.13 15.28 -25.20
CA SER A 366 3.54 14.04 -25.69
C SER A 366 4.57 13.21 -26.43
N TRP A 367 4.69 11.94 -26.03
CA TRP A 367 5.31 10.90 -26.83
C TRP A 367 4.41 10.49 -28.00
N GLU A 368 5.00 9.82 -28.99
CA GLU A 368 4.33 9.43 -30.24
C GLU A 368 3.09 8.54 -30.04
N ASN A 369 3.20 7.56 -29.15
CA ASN A 369 2.17 6.53 -28.95
C ASN A 369 1.41 6.66 -27.62
N CYS A 370 1.57 7.75 -26.87
CA CYS A 370 0.88 7.95 -25.61
C CYS A 370 -0.44 8.74 -25.77
N CYS A 371 -1.38 8.47 -24.86
CA CYS A 371 -2.70 9.09 -24.76
C CYS A 371 -3.14 9.25 -23.28
N CYS A 372 -2.18 9.48 -22.37
CA CYS A 372 -2.43 9.55 -20.92
C CYS A 372 -3.40 10.67 -20.51
N ALA A 373 -3.43 11.79 -21.24
CA ALA A 373 -4.39 12.87 -21.02
C ALA A 373 -5.82 12.44 -21.37
N SER A 374 -6.01 11.63 -22.42
CA SER A 374 -7.32 11.02 -22.73
C SER A 374 -7.80 10.06 -21.63
N MET A 375 -6.87 9.49 -20.86
CA MET A 375 -7.17 8.58 -19.75
C MET A 375 -7.23 9.27 -18.38
N GLY A 376 -6.97 10.58 -18.31
CA GLY A 376 -6.90 11.32 -17.04
C GLY A 376 -5.71 10.94 -16.13
N SER A 377 -4.69 10.26 -16.66
CA SER A 377 -3.54 9.75 -15.91
C SER A 377 -2.22 10.45 -16.28
N ASN A 378 -2.32 11.64 -16.87
CA ASN A 378 -1.21 12.54 -17.21
C ASN A 378 -0.69 13.33 -16.02
N GLN A 379 -1.47 13.42 -14.93
CA GLN A 379 -1.18 14.17 -13.73
C GLN A 379 -1.41 13.30 -12.49
N THR A 380 -0.69 13.58 -11.41
CA THR A 380 -0.83 12.85 -10.14
C THR A 380 -0.31 13.70 -8.99
N SER A 381 -0.85 13.48 -7.80
CA SER A 381 -0.32 14.00 -6.53
C SER A 381 0.29 12.91 -5.65
N HIS A 382 0.37 11.67 -6.15
CA HIS A 382 0.84 10.49 -5.38
C HIS A 382 2.36 10.32 -5.47
N TYR A 383 3.10 11.33 -5.04
CA TYR A 383 4.56 11.34 -5.06
C TYR A 383 5.11 11.98 -3.77
N SER A 384 6.30 11.55 -3.37
CA SER A 384 7.01 12.09 -2.20
C SER A 384 7.87 13.29 -2.57
N MET A 385 8.40 13.28 -3.81
CA MET A 385 9.12 14.39 -4.41
C MET A 385 8.76 14.49 -5.89
N ALA A 386 9.00 15.63 -6.51
CA ALA A 386 8.89 15.83 -7.95
C ALA A 386 10.09 16.62 -8.46
N VAL A 387 10.59 16.28 -9.64
CA VAL A 387 11.79 16.90 -10.20
C VAL A 387 11.59 17.32 -11.65
N SER A 388 12.11 18.50 -11.97
CA SER A 388 12.32 18.95 -13.34
C SER A 388 13.82 18.90 -13.62
N LEU A 389 14.26 17.83 -14.31
CA LEU A 389 15.67 17.63 -14.66
C LEU A 389 16.15 18.55 -15.79
N GLY A 390 15.24 19.36 -16.37
CA GLY A 390 15.43 20.13 -17.58
C GLY A 390 15.64 19.25 -18.82
N ASN A 391 15.44 19.84 -20.01
CA ASN A 391 15.88 19.21 -21.24
C ASN A 391 17.42 19.26 -21.29
N GLN A 392 18.10 18.11 -21.46
CA GLN A 392 19.57 18.07 -21.58
C GLN A 392 20.11 18.94 -22.73
N ASN A 393 19.25 19.28 -23.71
CA ASN A 393 19.58 20.15 -24.83
C ASN A 393 19.35 21.65 -24.57
N GLY A 394 18.81 22.04 -23.42
CA GLY A 394 18.61 23.44 -23.03
C GLY A 394 17.57 24.22 -23.85
N THR A 395 16.72 23.54 -24.62
CA THR A 395 15.65 24.17 -25.41
C THR A 395 14.31 24.05 -24.70
N ASP A 396 13.72 25.21 -24.43
CA ASP A 396 12.32 25.38 -24.02
C ASP A 396 11.38 24.95 -25.18
N PRO A 397 10.50 23.97 -24.98
CA PRO A 397 9.59 23.49 -26.02
C PRO A 397 8.46 24.48 -26.38
N ASN A 398 8.19 25.49 -25.55
CA ASN A 398 7.03 26.37 -25.70
C ASN A 398 7.38 27.86 -25.81
N GLY A 399 8.63 28.19 -26.19
CA GLY A 399 9.19 29.55 -26.15
C GLY A 399 8.27 30.67 -26.65
N GLY A 400 7.58 31.32 -25.70
CA GLY A 400 7.21 32.73 -25.76
C GLY A 400 8.32 33.54 -25.10
N GLU A 401 8.76 34.62 -25.74
CA GLU A 401 9.94 35.41 -25.33
C GLU A 401 9.87 36.02 -23.90
N GLU A 402 8.73 35.96 -23.21
CA GLU A 402 8.49 36.72 -21.97
C GLU A 402 8.31 35.90 -20.67
N GLN A 403 8.46 34.57 -20.67
CA GLN A 403 8.48 33.78 -19.42
C GLN A 403 9.56 32.69 -19.47
N LYS A 404 10.81 33.07 -19.28
CA LYS A 404 11.93 32.13 -19.14
C LYS A 404 12.07 31.70 -17.67
N PRO A 405 11.94 30.42 -17.30
CA PRO A 405 12.40 29.93 -16.00
C PRO A 405 13.93 30.10 -15.88
N ALA A 406 14.39 30.33 -14.66
CA ALA A 406 15.70 30.86 -14.32
C ALA A 406 16.89 30.01 -14.85
N TRP A 407 17.48 30.52 -15.92
CA TRP A 407 18.90 30.52 -16.27
C TRP A 407 19.91 30.23 -15.15
N VAL A 408 20.16 28.95 -14.85
CA VAL A 408 21.54 28.46 -14.86
C VAL A 408 21.56 27.05 -15.46
N LYS A 409 22.29 26.88 -16.57
CA LYS A 409 22.71 25.55 -17.04
C LYS A 409 23.28 24.76 -15.85
N GLY A 410 22.63 23.68 -15.43
CA GLY A 410 23.13 22.80 -14.38
C GLY A 410 22.35 22.78 -13.06
N PHE A 411 21.22 23.48 -12.98
CA PHE A 411 20.30 23.44 -11.83
C PHE A 411 19.04 22.62 -12.15
N ILE A 412 18.46 22.03 -11.10
CA ILE A 412 17.30 21.15 -11.08
C ILE A 412 16.30 21.76 -10.10
N GLU A 413 15.03 21.79 -10.48
CA GLU A 413 13.95 22.18 -9.58
C GLU A 413 13.39 20.91 -8.92
N VAL A 414 13.25 20.94 -7.60
CA VAL A 414 12.73 19.83 -6.81
C VAL A 414 11.61 20.34 -5.93
N GLN A 415 10.44 19.71 -5.99
CA GLN A 415 9.38 19.88 -5.00
C GLN A 415 9.41 18.67 -4.08
N VAL A 416 9.42 18.90 -2.77
CA VAL A 416 9.30 17.88 -1.74
C VAL A 416 7.90 17.95 -1.16
N ALA A 417 7.16 16.85 -1.24
CA ALA A 417 5.80 16.73 -0.73
C ALA A 417 5.76 16.04 0.64
N ASP A 418 6.57 15.01 0.84
CA ASP A 418 6.59 14.28 2.11
C ASP A 418 7.65 14.87 3.05
N ALA A 419 7.24 15.19 4.28
CA ALA A 419 8.06 15.91 5.23
C ALA A 419 9.34 15.16 5.65
N GLU A 420 9.34 13.82 5.55
CA GLU A 420 10.49 12.98 5.81
C GLU A 420 11.72 13.34 4.94
N PHE A 421 11.50 13.97 3.78
CA PHE A 421 12.58 14.36 2.88
C PHE A 421 13.06 15.81 3.06
N PHE A 422 12.41 16.64 3.89
CA PHE A 422 12.78 18.06 4.02
C PHE A 422 14.22 18.27 4.50
N GLU A 423 14.72 17.43 5.42
CA GLU A 423 16.07 17.56 5.97
C GLU A 423 17.17 17.43 4.92
N PHE A 424 16.90 16.72 3.82
CA PHE A 424 17.88 16.53 2.74
C PHE A 424 18.11 17.80 1.92
N PHE A 425 17.14 18.73 1.92
CA PHE A 425 17.16 19.97 1.16
C PHE A 425 17.32 21.21 2.05
N GLU A 426 17.63 21.04 3.35
CA GLU A 426 17.94 22.16 4.24
C GLU A 426 19.16 22.95 3.73
N GLY A 427 19.00 24.28 3.63
CA GLY A 427 20.05 25.18 3.16
C GLY A 427 20.07 25.40 1.64
N GLU A 428 19.26 24.67 0.88
CA GLU A 428 19.07 24.91 -0.56
C GLU A 428 18.17 26.13 -0.82
N GLU A 429 18.30 26.74 -2.00
CA GLU A 429 17.55 27.93 -2.38
C GLU A 429 16.07 27.59 -2.61
N ALA A 430 15.15 28.25 -1.90
CA ALA A 430 13.72 28.06 -2.11
C ALA A 430 13.27 28.66 -3.47
N CYS A 431 12.37 27.96 -4.17
CA CYS A 431 11.80 28.42 -5.44
C CYS A 431 10.27 28.18 -5.50
N SER A 432 9.62 28.61 -6.58
CA SER A 432 8.17 28.46 -6.79
C SER A 432 7.82 27.33 -7.76
N TYR A 433 8.66 26.28 -7.84
CA TYR A 433 8.47 25.18 -8.78
C TYR A 433 7.20 24.38 -8.44
N GLU A 434 6.41 24.12 -9.49
CA GLU A 434 5.28 23.19 -9.49
C GLU A 434 5.43 22.24 -10.68
N PRO A 435 5.19 20.92 -10.51
CA PRO A 435 5.36 19.96 -11.60
C PRO A 435 4.44 20.27 -12.78
N ARG A 436 5.01 20.32 -13.98
CA ARG A 436 4.21 20.52 -15.21
C ARG A 436 3.78 19.19 -15.80
N PHE A 437 2.51 19.14 -16.16
CA PHE A 437 1.89 17.98 -16.78
C PHE A 437 1.50 18.31 -18.21
N ILE A 438 1.63 17.32 -19.10
CA ILE A 438 1.07 17.39 -20.43
C ILE A 438 -0.44 17.67 -20.37
N GLN A 439 -0.90 18.65 -21.15
CA GLN A 439 -2.32 19.00 -21.24
C GLN A 439 -3.04 18.23 -22.35
N GLU A 440 -2.35 17.92 -23.45
CA GLU A 440 -2.93 17.23 -24.60
C GLU A 440 -1.90 16.31 -25.28
N ASN A 441 -2.33 15.09 -25.64
CA ASN A 441 -1.49 14.15 -26.39
C ASN A 441 -1.63 14.30 -27.91
N ARG A 442 -0.57 13.95 -28.65
CA ARG A 442 -0.58 13.88 -30.13
C ARG A 442 -1.63 12.89 -30.65
N LYS A 443 -1.81 11.76 -29.97
CA LYS A 443 -2.86 10.77 -30.25
C LYS A 443 -3.93 10.84 -29.17
N LYS A 444 -5.19 10.70 -29.58
CA LYS A 444 -6.35 10.68 -28.68
C LYS A 444 -6.99 9.31 -28.64
N MET A 445 -7.34 8.85 -27.45
CA MET A 445 -8.11 7.64 -27.23
C MET A 445 -9.52 8.04 -26.80
N ARG A 446 -10.53 7.60 -27.54
CA ARG A 446 -11.95 7.74 -27.20
C ARG A 446 -12.37 6.45 -26.50
N VAL A 447 -12.55 6.51 -25.20
CA VAL A 447 -13.03 5.36 -24.43
C VAL A 447 -14.55 5.26 -24.64
N PRO A 448 -15.10 4.08 -25.02
CA PRO A 448 -16.55 3.90 -25.12
C PRO A 448 -17.22 4.12 -23.77
N ASP A 449 -18.36 4.79 -23.76
CA ASP A 449 -19.23 4.81 -22.58
C ASP A 449 -20.23 3.65 -22.72
N ILE A 450 -20.14 2.66 -21.84
CA ILE A 450 -20.99 1.46 -21.88
C ILE A 450 -21.77 1.41 -20.57
N ASP A 451 -22.97 1.97 -20.60
CA ASP A 451 -23.88 2.09 -19.47
C ASP A 451 -24.89 0.93 -19.40
N ASP A 452 -25.26 0.35 -20.54
CA ASP A 452 -26.18 -0.79 -20.62
C ASP A 452 -25.45 -2.15 -20.77
N PRO A 453 -25.47 -3.02 -19.74
CA PRO A 453 -24.88 -4.36 -19.82
C PRO A 453 -25.53 -5.25 -20.89
N CYS A 454 -26.75 -4.97 -21.34
CA CYS A 454 -27.41 -5.73 -22.39
C CYS A 454 -26.69 -5.60 -23.74
N MET A 455 -25.83 -4.60 -23.93
CA MET A 455 -25.02 -4.41 -25.15
C MET A 455 -23.84 -5.38 -25.27
N MET A 456 -23.49 -6.10 -24.20
CA MET A 456 -22.25 -6.90 -24.16
C MET A 456 -22.15 -7.95 -25.26
N GLN A 457 -23.27 -8.58 -25.63
CA GLN A 457 -23.26 -9.58 -26.69
C GLN A 457 -22.96 -8.94 -28.05
N GLU A 458 -23.60 -7.83 -28.39
CA GLU A 458 -23.34 -7.10 -29.65
C GLU A 458 -21.89 -6.58 -29.69
N ILE A 459 -21.37 -6.08 -28.57
CA ILE A 459 -19.96 -5.64 -28.45
C ILE A 459 -19.00 -6.83 -28.66
N ASN A 460 -19.33 -8.00 -28.12
CA ASN A 460 -18.53 -9.21 -28.27
C ASN A 460 -18.51 -9.74 -29.70
N ASP A 461 -19.58 -9.48 -30.45
CA ASP A 461 -19.80 -9.94 -31.81
C ASP A 461 -19.30 -8.94 -32.88
N LEU A 462 -18.79 -7.77 -32.47
CA LEU A 462 -18.22 -6.77 -33.39
C LEU A 462 -17.20 -7.43 -34.33
N PRO A 463 -17.36 -7.26 -35.66
CA PRO A 463 -16.63 -8.08 -36.64
C PRO A 463 -15.12 -7.81 -36.62
N PHE A 464 -14.70 -6.60 -36.24
CA PHE A 464 -13.30 -6.22 -36.26
C PHE A 464 -12.42 -7.02 -35.30
N TRP A 465 -12.99 -7.63 -34.25
CA TRP A 465 -12.22 -8.50 -33.36
C TRP A 465 -11.54 -9.63 -34.12
N LYS A 466 -12.19 -10.16 -35.16
CA LYS A 466 -11.68 -11.30 -35.94
C LYS A 466 -10.40 -10.96 -36.71
N GLU A 467 -10.15 -9.69 -37.02
CA GLU A 467 -8.93 -9.24 -37.72
C GLU A 467 -7.66 -9.52 -36.89
N TYR A 468 -7.77 -9.53 -35.56
CA TYR A 468 -6.63 -9.84 -34.70
C TYR A 468 -6.15 -11.28 -34.83
N ASN A 469 -6.98 -12.21 -35.35
CA ASN A 469 -6.56 -13.59 -35.58
C ASN A 469 -5.44 -13.68 -36.62
N ASP A 470 -5.38 -12.74 -37.56
CA ASP A 470 -4.37 -12.69 -38.62
C ASP A 470 -3.21 -11.75 -38.27
N GLN A 471 -3.42 -10.77 -37.37
CA GLN A 471 -2.42 -9.78 -36.98
C GLN A 471 -1.63 -10.17 -35.72
N CYS A 472 -2.29 -10.68 -34.68
CA CYS A 472 -1.66 -10.82 -33.37
C CYS A 472 -1.04 -12.20 -33.16
N ILE A 473 0.28 -12.24 -33.04
CA ILE A 473 1.04 -13.48 -32.77
C ILE A 473 0.98 -13.98 -31.32
N SER A 474 0.12 -13.39 -30.47
CA SER A 474 -0.10 -13.83 -29.08
C SER A 474 1.16 -13.93 -28.21
N CYS A 475 2.14 -13.04 -28.41
CA CYS A 475 3.44 -13.11 -27.71
C CYS A 475 3.42 -12.56 -26.28
N GLY A 476 2.35 -11.87 -25.85
CA GLY A 476 2.24 -11.26 -24.53
C GLY A 476 3.15 -10.06 -24.25
N GLY A 477 3.96 -9.61 -25.21
CA GLY A 477 4.92 -8.51 -25.02
C GLY A 477 4.30 -7.20 -24.54
N CYS A 478 3.05 -6.92 -24.92
CA CYS A 478 2.31 -5.75 -24.43
C CYS A 478 2.03 -5.76 -22.92
N ASN A 479 1.94 -6.94 -22.30
CA ASN A 479 1.66 -7.11 -20.87
C ASN A 479 2.93 -6.93 -20.03
N ALA A 480 4.08 -7.36 -20.55
CA ALA A 480 5.38 -7.21 -19.91
C ALA A 480 5.75 -5.74 -19.66
N VAL A 481 5.42 -4.84 -20.59
CA VAL A 481 5.75 -3.41 -20.51
C VAL A 481 4.64 -2.53 -19.91
N CYS A 482 3.46 -3.11 -19.68
CA CYS A 482 2.29 -2.38 -19.20
C CYS A 482 2.36 -2.18 -17.68
N PRO A 483 2.24 -0.92 -17.18
CA PRO A 483 2.40 -0.64 -15.76
C PRO A 483 1.20 -1.11 -14.93
N THR A 484 0.08 -1.45 -15.58
CA THR A 484 -1.15 -1.88 -14.91
C THR A 484 -1.46 -3.37 -15.10
N CYS A 485 -0.56 -4.14 -15.70
CA CYS A 485 -0.79 -5.56 -15.90
C CYS A 485 -0.43 -6.35 -14.64
N SER A 486 -1.44 -7.01 -14.08
CA SER A 486 -1.39 -7.83 -12.86
C SER A 486 -1.40 -9.34 -13.12
N CYS A 487 -1.28 -9.79 -14.38
CA CYS A 487 -1.35 -11.21 -14.73
C CYS A 487 -0.11 -11.98 -14.24
N PHE A 488 -0.33 -13.14 -13.63
CA PHE A 488 0.72 -14.07 -13.22
C PHE A 488 0.24 -15.52 -13.24
N GLU A 489 1.20 -16.43 -13.23
CA GLU A 489 1.01 -17.86 -12.98
C GLU A 489 1.81 -18.27 -11.75
N THR A 490 1.37 -19.34 -11.12
CA THR A 490 2.06 -19.97 -9.99
C THR A 490 2.70 -21.25 -10.49
N VAL A 491 4.03 -21.33 -10.35
CA VAL A 491 4.84 -22.43 -10.87
C VAL A 491 5.71 -22.97 -9.73
N ASP A 492 5.70 -24.29 -9.59
CA ASP A 492 6.60 -24.98 -8.66
C ASP A 492 7.92 -25.30 -9.38
N PHE A 493 9.03 -24.83 -8.79
CA PHE A 493 10.38 -25.14 -9.23
C PHE A 493 10.98 -26.12 -8.23
N LEU A 494 11.10 -27.38 -8.64
CA LEU A 494 11.75 -28.43 -7.84
C LEU A 494 13.26 -28.26 -7.89
N ASP A 495 13.94 -28.53 -6.78
CA ASP A 495 15.40 -28.41 -6.69
C ASP A 495 16.09 -29.46 -7.59
N GLU A 496 15.48 -30.65 -7.69
CA GLU A 496 15.92 -31.77 -8.53
C GLU A 496 14.71 -32.47 -9.16
N GLU A 497 14.94 -33.27 -10.19
CA GLU A 497 13.90 -34.07 -10.85
C GLU A 497 13.29 -35.08 -9.85
N ASN A 498 11.97 -35.00 -9.63
CA ASN A 498 11.21 -35.77 -8.61
C ASN A 498 11.49 -35.42 -7.14
N SER A 499 12.14 -34.28 -6.87
CA SER A 499 12.30 -33.79 -5.49
C SER A 499 10.96 -33.43 -4.85
N LEU A 500 10.82 -33.74 -3.56
CA LEU A 500 9.73 -33.19 -2.71
C LEU A 500 10.09 -31.81 -2.15
N ASN A 501 11.29 -31.31 -2.45
CA ASN A 501 11.78 -30.01 -2.06
C ASN A 501 11.81 -29.07 -3.26
N GLY A 502 11.40 -27.83 -3.04
CA GLY A 502 11.45 -26.81 -4.06
C GLY A 502 10.92 -25.48 -3.57
N GLN A 503 10.51 -24.66 -4.53
CA GLN A 503 9.98 -23.33 -4.28
C GLN A 503 8.77 -23.07 -5.16
N ARG A 504 7.73 -22.52 -4.55
CA ARG A 504 6.59 -22.00 -5.29
C ARG A 504 6.89 -20.56 -5.68
N ARG A 505 6.87 -20.30 -6.98
CA ARG A 505 7.09 -18.97 -7.53
C ARG A 505 5.84 -18.44 -8.19
N ARG A 506 5.65 -17.15 -8.05
CA ARG A 506 4.78 -16.36 -8.90
C ARG A 506 5.60 -15.79 -10.03
N VAL A 507 5.20 -16.06 -11.26
CA VAL A 507 5.87 -15.57 -12.47
C VAL A 507 4.88 -14.76 -13.30
N TRP A 508 5.29 -13.60 -13.81
CA TRP A 508 4.45 -12.82 -14.71
C TRP A 508 3.95 -13.67 -15.87
N SER A 509 2.66 -13.55 -16.15
CA SER A 509 2.02 -14.18 -17.31
C SER A 509 1.21 -13.11 -18.05
N SER A 510 0.43 -13.53 -19.03
CA SER A 510 -0.28 -12.60 -19.91
C SER A 510 -1.62 -13.17 -20.36
N CYS A 511 -2.67 -12.35 -20.24
CA CYS A 511 -3.98 -12.65 -20.81
C CYS A 511 -4.00 -12.74 -22.34
N MET A 512 -2.87 -12.43 -23.00
CA MET A 512 -2.65 -12.60 -24.44
C MET A 512 -2.00 -13.94 -24.80
N LEU A 513 -1.72 -14.82 -23.82
CA LEU A 513 -1.28 -16.19 -24.04
C LEU A 513 -2.51 -17.12 -23.96
N PRO A 514 -2.71 -18.04 -24.93
CA PRO A 514 -3.83 -18.97 -24.89
C PRO A 514 -3.87 -19.81 -23.59
N GLU A 515 -2.72 -20.34 -23.18
CA GLU A 515 -2.58 -21.18 -21.99
C GLU A 515 -2.95 -20.46 -20.68
N PHE A 516 -2.93 -19.12 -20.64
CA PHE A 516 -3.34 -18.36 -19.45
C PHE A 516 -4.82 -18.57 -19.08
N SER A 517 -5.65 -18.97 -20.05
CA SER A 517 -7.07 -19.29 -19.83
C SER A 517 -7.35 -20.79 -19.71
N LYS A 518 -6.31 -21.60 -19.53
CA LYS A 518 -6.44 -23.04 -19.41
C LYS A 518 -6.93 -23.42 -18.00
N THR A 519 -8.01 -24.17 -17.96
CA THR A 519 -8.57 -24.74 -16.73
C THR A 519 -7.99 -26.12 -16.44
N ALA A 520 -8.21 -26.65 -15.23
CA ALA A 520 -7.69 -27.97 -14.81
C ALA A 520 -8.08 -29.13 -15.75
N GLY A 521 -9.20 -29.02 -16.47
CA GLY A 521 -9.64 -29.99 -17.48
C GLY A 521 -8.95 -29.85 -18.85
N GLY A 522 -7.98 -28.93 -18.98
CA GLY A 522 -7.30 -28.62 -20.23
C GLY A 522 -8.10 -27.74 -21.20
N HIS A 523 -9.31 -27.31 -20.83
CA HIS A 523 -10.10 -26.40 -21.66
C HIS A 523 -9.52 -24.98 -21.63
N ILE A 524 -9.41 -24.37 -22.81
CA ILE A 524 -8.90 -23.01 -23.01
C ILE A 524 -10.08 -22.12 -23.44
N ASP A 525 -10.51 -21.19 -22.59
CA ASP A 525 -11.66 -20.32 -22.86
C ASP A 525 -11.40 -19.34 -24.02
N ARG A 526 -10.16 -18.84 -24.12
CA ARG A 526 -9.72 -17.83 -25.09
C ARG A 526 -8.59 -18.37 -25.97
N PRO A 527 -8.88 -19.33 -26.88
CA PRO A 527 -7.86 -19.99 -27.68
C PRO A 527 -7.35 -19.15 -28.86
N LYS A 528 -8.00 -18.01 -29.15
CA LYS A 528 -7.74 -17.20 -30.35
C LYS A 528 -7.45 -15.73 -30.01
N PRO A 529 -6.61 -15.05 -30.81
CA PRO A 529 -6.23 -13.66 -30.56
C PRO A 529 -7.40 -12.67 -30.49
N ASP A 530 -8.46 -12.87 -31.28
CA ASP A 530 -9.68 -12.05 -31.25
C ASP A 530 -10.30 -11.95 -29.84
N LYS A 531 -10.48 -13.10 -29.18
CA LYS A 531 -11.02 -13.20 -27.83
C LYS A 531 -10.08 -12.60 -26.78
N MET A 532 -8.77 -12.76 -26.95
CA MET A 532 -7.76 -12.22 -26.03
C MET A 532 -7.65 -10.70 -26.15
N MET A 533 -7.62 -10.15 -27.36
CA MET A 533 -7.59 -8.71 -27.59
C MET A 533 -8.88 -8.05 -27.09
N ARG A 534 -10.04 -8.66 -27.35
CA ARG A 534 -11.31 -8.22 -26.79
C ARG A 534 -11.27 -8.20 -25.27
N PHE A 535 -10.83 -9.28 -24.63
CA PHE A 535 -10.69 -9.35 -23.18
C PHE A 535 -9.77 -8.25 -22.65
N LYS A 536 -8.60 -8.05 -23.28
CA LYS A 536 -7.66 -6.98 -22.89
C LYS A 536 -8.27 -5.59 -23.04
N ALA A 537 -8.95 -5.32 -24.15
CA ALA A 537 -9.60 -4.03 -24.40
C ALA A 537 -10.68 -3.77 -23.35
N MET A 538 -11.66 -4.67 -23.23
CA MET A 538 -12.77 -4.55 -22.29
C MET A 538 -12.29 -4.50 -20.83
N HIS A 539 -11.32 -5.32 -20.44
CA HIS A 539 -10.78 -5.28 -19.08
C HIS A 539 -10.16 -3.92 -18.76
N LYS A 540 -9.47 -3.32 -19.73
CA LYS A 540 -8.76 -2.07 -19.54
C LYS A 540 -9.63 -0.82 -19.62
N THR A 541 -10.74 -0.86 -20.38
CA THR A 541 -11.60 0.30 -20.66
C THR A 541 -13.00 0.20 -20.07
N TYR A 542 -13.41 -0.96 -19.54
CA TYR A 542 -14.76 -1.17 -19.01
C TYR A 542 -14.75 -1.92 -17.68
N ASP A 543 -14.26 -3.17 -17.63
CA ASP A 543 -14.46 -4.06 -16.48
C ASP A 543 -13.80 -3.53 -15.20
N TYR A 544 -12.61 -2.94 -15.32
CA TYR A 544 -11.92 -2.32 -14.17
C TYR A 544 -12.73 -1.18 -13.56
N ARG A 545 -13.21 -0.24 -14.39
CA ARG A 545 -14.02 0.91 -13.95
C ARG A 545 -15.31 0.44 -13.29
N LYS A 546 -15.97 -0.54 -13.90
CA LYS A 546 -17.18 -1.17 -13.35
C LYS A 546 -16.92 -1.82 -11.99
N ARG A 547 -15.76 -2.46 -11.81
CA ARG A 547 -15.41 -3.19 -10.59
C ARG A 547 -15.13 -2.28 -9.40
N PHE A 548 -14.31 -1.25 -9.59
CA PHE A 548 -13.85 -0.39 -8.50
C PHE A 548 -14.68 0.89 -8.33
N GLY A 549 -15.59 1.18 -9.26
CA GLY A 549 -16.31 2.44 -9.31
C GLY A 549 -15.42 3.62 -9.73
N GLY A 550 -16.03 4.79 -9.89
CA GLY A 550 -15.34 6.04 -10.26
C GLY A 550 -15.20 6.31 -11.77
N SER A 551 -14.33 7.26 -12.10
CA SER A 551 -14.04 7.71 -13.47
C SER A 551 -12.80 7.07 -14.08
N ASP A 552 -12.01 6.35 -13.29
CA ASP A 552 -10.74 5.78 -13.72
C ASP A 552 -10.88 4.49 -14.52
N HIS A 553 -9.96 4.31 -15.47
CA HIS A 553 -9.79 3.08 -16.24
C HIS A 553 -8.48 2.39 -15.87
N MET A 554 -8.35 1.09 -16.18
CA MET A 554 -7.10 0.36 -15.92
C MET A 554 -5.97 0.81 -16.86
N CYS A 555 -6.30 1.27 -18.07
CA CYS A 555 -5.31 1.81 -18.99
C CYS A 555 -4.91 3.24 -18.55
N VAL A 556 -3.61 3.48 -18.42
CA VAL A 556 -3.04 4.81 -18.11
C VAL A 556 -2.48 5.54 -19.33
N GLY A 557 -2.81 5.06 -20.54
CA GLY A 557 -2.44 5.72 -21.79
C GLY A 557 -0.93 5.90 -22.03
N CYS A 558 -0.06 5.11 -21.39
CA CYS A 558 1.39 5.26 -21.55
C CYS A 558 1.90 4.95 -22.98
N GLY A 559 1.21 4.12 -23.76
CA GLY A 559 1.60 3.83 -25.15
C GLY A 559 2.67 2.75 -25.35
N ARG A 560 3.40 2.35 -24.30
CA ARG A 560 4.45 1.32 -24.38
C ARG A 560 4.01 0.01 -25.04
N CYS A 561 2.76 -0.40 -24.83
CA CYS A 561 2.23 -1.61 -25.43
C CYS A 561 2.12 -1.57 -26.97
N THR A 562 1.90 -0.38 -27.55
CA THR A 562 1.91 -0.17 -29.00
C THR A 562 3.36 -0.21 -29.49
N THR A 563 4.26 0.55 -28.87
CA THR A 563 5.69 0.59 -29.24
C THR A 563 6.37 -0.77 -29.15
N ARG A 564 5.97 -1.63 -28.20
CA ARG A 564 6.57 -2.96 -28.01
C ARG A 564 6.05 -4.02 -29.01
N CYS A 565 4.92 -3.76 -29.67
CA CYS A 565 4.26 -4.76 -30.50
C CYS A 565 5.09 -5.03 -31.77
N PRO A 566 5.49 -6.28 -32.04
CA PRO A 566 6.24 -6.62 -33.26
C PRO A 566 5.40 -6.56 -34.53
N GLU A 567 4.06 -6.55 -34.39
CA GLU A 567 3.09 -6.53 -35.49
C GLU A 567 2.41 -5.15 -35.61
N ASP A 568 3.00 -4.11 -35.00
CA ASP A 568 2.54 -2.72 -35.06
C ASP A 568 1.07 -2.50 -34.63
N ILE A 569 0.53 -3.37 -33.77
CA ILE A 569 -0.84 -3.27 -33.27
C ILE A 569 -0.94 -2.09 -32.29
N SER A 570 -1.70 -1.08 -32.70
CA SER A 570 -2.01 0.09 -31.89
C SER A 570 -3.19 -0.16 -30.94
N PHE A 571 -2.91 -0.10 -29.63
CA PHE A 571 -3.98 -0.23 -28.63
C PHE A 571 -4.90 1.01 -28.62
N ILE A 572 -4.39 2.19 -29.00
CA ILE A 572 -5.20 3.40 -29.17
C ILE A 572 -6.25 3.18 -30.25
N ASP A 573 -5.84 2.67 -31.41
CA ASP A 573 -6.75 2.44 -32.53
C ASP A 573 -7.73 1.32 -32.22
N THR A 574 -7.28 0.28 -31.51
CA THR A 574 -8.16 -0.79 -31.00
C THR A 574 -9.30 -0.24 -30.14
N VAL A 575 -9.00 0.66 -29.21
CA VAL A 575 -10.02 1.27 -28.33
C VAL A 575 -10.91 2.26 -29.10
N ASN A 576 -10.34 3.03 -30.02
CA ASN A 576 -11.12 3.93 -30.88
C ASN A 576 -12.12 3.16 -31.76
N ARG A 577 -11.71 2.02 -32.34
CA ARG A 577 -12.60 1.14 -33.10
C ARG A 577 -13.69 0.53 -32.24
N LEU A 578 -13.36 0.15 -31.00
CA LEU A 578 -14.35 -0.28 -30.03
C LEU A 578 -15.36 0.84 -29.73
N HIS A 579 -14.90 2.08 -29.53
CA HIS A 579 -15.78 3.25 -29.35
C HIS A 579 -16.72 3.44 -30.54
N ASP A 580 -16.17 3.48 -31.76
CA ASP A 580 -16.98 3.66 -32.98
C ASP A 580 -18.02 2.52 -33.13
N GLY A 581 -17.65 1.28 -32.78
CA GLY A 581 -18.57 0.14 -32.77
C GLY A 581 -19.66 0.23 -31.70
N VAL A 582 -19.34 0.71 -30.49
CA VAL A 582 -20.33 0.93 -29.41
C VAL A 582 -21.34 2.01 -29.80
N GLU A 583 -20.88 3.11 -30.39
CA GLU A 583 -21.76 4.19 -30.85
C GLU A 583 -22.68 3.73 -31.99
N ALA A 584 -22.19 2.89 -32.90
CA ALA A 584 -23.03 2.26 -33.93
C ALA A 584 -24.12 1.38 -33.32
N ILE A 585 -23.80 0.53 -32.33
CA ILE A 585 -24.79 -0.30 -31.63
C ILE A 585 -25.84 0.58 -30.93
N LYS A 586 -25.42 1.67 -30.26
CA LYS A 586 -26.36 2.60 -29.61
C LYS A 586 -27.33 3.23 -30.63
N ALA A 587 -26.81 3.66 -31.78
CA ALA A 587 -27.63 4.22 -32.85
C ALA A 587 -28.64 3.20 -33.39
N GLU A 588 -28.22 1.95 -33.62
CA GLU A 588 -29.10 0.87 -34.10
C GLU A 588 -30.17 0.48 -33.06
N ARG A 589 -29.83 0.44 -31.78
CA ARG A 589 -30.80 0.21 -30.70
C ARG A 589 -31.83 1.31 -30.61
N LYS A 590 -31.38 2.57 -30.68
CA LYS A 590 -32.28 3.73 -30.67
C LYS A 590 -33.24 3.71 -31.86
N ALA A 591 -32.73 3.42 -33.07
CA ALA A 591 -33.56 3.29 -34.26
C ALA A 591 -34.62 2.19 -34.14
N ARG A 592 -34.25 1.00 -33.61
CA ARG A 592 -35.21 -0.09 -33.34
C ARG A 592 -36.30 0.32 -32.36
N GLN A 593 -35.94 1.00 -31.27
CA GLN A 593 -36.91 1.48 -30.28
C GLN A 593 -37.87 2.53 -30.86
N GLU A 594 -37.36 3.43 -31.70
CA GLU A 594 -38.19 4.43 -32.39
C GLU A 594 -39.16 3.77 -33.38
N GLU A 595 -38.72 2.73 -34.10
CA GLU A 595 -39.56 1.96 -35.02
C GLU A 595 -40.63 1.15 -34.27
N GLU A 596 -40.26 0.47 -33.18
CA GLU A 596 -41.20 -0.25 -32.32
C GLU A 596 -42.24 0.69 -31.69
N ALA A 597 -41.82 1.87 -31.24
CA ALA A 597 -42.73 2.89 -30.71
C ALA A 597 -43.68 3.45 -31.78
N ALA A 598 -43.18 3.66 -33.01
CA ALA A 598 -44.01 4.08 -34.13
C ALA A 598 -45.04 3.01 -34.51
N GLN A 599 -44.65 1.74 -34.56
CA GLN A 599 -45.55 0.60 -34.83
C GLN A 599 -46.60 0.43 -33.73
N ALA A 600 -46.21 0.53 -32.45
CA ALA A 600 -47.14 0.47 -31.33
C ALA A 600 -48.17 1.60 -31.35
N ASN A 601 -47.75 2.83 -31.67
CA ASN A 601 -48.65 3.97 -31.81
C ASN A 601 -49.61 3.82 -33.00
N SER A 602 -49.15 3.25 -34.12
CA SER A 602 -50.02 2.91 -35.26
C SER A 602 -51.09 1.90 -34.85
N TRP A 603 -50.70 0.85 -34.12
CA TRP A 603 -51.62 -0.21 -33.68
C TRP A 603 -52.69 0.31 -32.71
N VAL A 604 -52.32 1.22 -31.79
CA VAL A 604 -53.25 1.91 -30.88
C VAL A 604 -54.23 2.80 -31.66
N PHE A 605 -53.75 3.52 -32.67
CA PHE A 605 -54.58 4.38 -33.51
C PHE A 605 -55.58 3.56 -34.34
N ASP A 606 -55.12 2.49 -34.98
CA ASP A 606 -55.94 1.58 -35.77
C ASP A 606 -57.00 0.87 -34.90
N SER A 607 -56.63 0.45 -33.69
CA SER A 607 -57.55 -0.17 -32.73
C SER A 607 -58.61 0.81 -32.22
N ALA A 608 -58.23 2.07 -31.95
CA ALA A 608 -59.18 3.11 -31.55
C ALA A 608 -60.14 3.50 -32.69
N GLN A 609 -59.66 3.47 -33.93
CA GLN A 609 -60.48 3.73 -35.12
C GLN A 609 -61.46 2.59 -35.37
N ALA A 610 -61.04 1.33 -35.23
CA ALA A 610 -61.92 0.15 -35.31
C ALA A 610 -63.01 0.16 -34.22
N ALA A 611 -62.66 0.53 -32.98
CA ALA A 611 -63.63 0.66 -31.89
C ALA A 611 -64.68 1.76 -32.15
N ARG A 612 -64.28 2.88 -32.76
CA ARG A 612 -65.22 3.96 -33.16
C ARG A 612 -66.17 3.53 -34.28
N VAL A 613 -65.70 2.74 -35.23
CA VAL A 613 -66.55 2.20 -36.32
C VAL A 613 -67.58 1.22 -35.76
N ASN A 614 -67.19 0.32 -34.85
CA ASN A 614 -68.13 -0.60 -34.20
C ASN A 614 -69.21 0.15 -33.38
N LEU A 615 -68.82 1.19 -32.61
CA LEU A 615 -69.78 2.04 -31.88
C LEU A 615 -70.72 2.84 -32.78
N GLN A 616 -70.31 3.17 -34.00
CA GLN A 616 -71.17 3.83 -34.99
C GLN A 616 -72.14 2.84 -35.65
N GLN A 617 -71.71 1.60 -35.88
CA GLN A 617 -72.56 0.52 -36.39
C GLN A 617 -73.63 0.11 -35.37
N GLU A 618 -73.28 -0.02 -34.09
CA GLU A 618 -74.27 -0.30 -33.02
C GLU A 618 -75.33 0.82 -32.90
N LYS A 619 -74.96 2.08 -33.16
CA LYS A 619 -75.91 3.22 -33.17
C LYS A 619 -76.78 3.33 -34.42
N THR A 620 -76.52 2.52 -35.45
CA THR A 620 -77.36 2.47 -36.66
C THR A 620 -78.29 1.26 -36.70
N GLU A 621 -78.18 0.36 -35.72
CA GLU A 621 -79.06 -0.82 -35.54
C GLU A 621 -80.10 -0.67 -34.40
N GLU A 622 -80.12 0.48 -33.69
CA GLU A 622 -81.26 0.97 -32.90
C GLU A 622 -82.13 1.93 -33.72
#